data_AF-A0A182UXU0-F1
#
_entry.id   AF-A0A182UXU0-F1
#
_cell.length_a   1.000
_cell.length_b   1.000
_cell.length_c   1.000
_cell.angle_alpha   90.00
_cell.angle_beta   90.00
_cell.angle_gamma   90.00
#
_symmetry.space_group_name_H-M   'P 1'
#
loop_
_entity.id
_entity.type
_entity.pdbx_description
1 polymer ?
#
loop_
_entity_poly.entity_id
_entity_poly.type
_entity_poly.pdbx_seq_one_letter_code
_entity_poly.pdbx_strand_id
1 'polypeptide(L)'
;MCSGATFKALCYFYAGCNMFMSISGIMNANRVSAIIGYDNCTDAQLGPIDHRLAADGPPGATCNQFTYTFLVAASGLDCLMSLVLTVAIALRKTLLLKLYTLHLWCHMSFCFYCWLAILLAFRGAINSSTLLSVWGVVFILASVYFAMEVWITRGAYEAVRVERAKLKQIAMAPEPGPGDMLLSMGGFIF
;
A
#
# COMPACT_ATOMS: atom_id res chain seq x y z
N MET A 1 -21.44 -14.75 -0.97
CA MET A 1 -20.94 -13.39 -1.24
C MET A 1 -20.49 -12.77 0.07
N CYS A 2 -19.29 -12.21 0.17
CA CYS A 2 -18.81 -11.55 1.40
C CYS A 2 -19.60 -10.26 1.67
N SER A 3 -19.87 -9.98 2.96
CA SER A 3 -20.59 -8.76 3.37
C SER A 3 -19.72 -7.52 3.17
N GLY A 4 -20.35 -6.37 2.91
CA GLY A 4 -19.66 -5.08 2.85
C GLY A 4 -18.89 -4.72 4.13
N ALA A 5 -19.36 -5.21 5.29
CA ALA A 5 -18.64 -5.07 6.55
C ALA A 5 -17.32 -5.85 6.56
N THR A 6 -17.31 -7.06 5.98
CA THR A 6 -16.11 -7.90 5.86
C THR A 6 -15.04 -7.20 5.01
N PHE A 7 -15.43 -6.63 3.87
CA PHE A 7 -14.48 -5.90 3.01
C PHE A 7 -13.87 -4.69 3.71
N LYS A 8 -14.65 -3.95 4.52
CA LYS A 8 -14.13 -2.83 5.31
C LYS A 8 -13.15 -3.29 6.40
N ALA A 9 -13.48 -4.37 7.11
CA ALA A 9 -12.58 -4.93 8.11
C ALA A 9 -11.25 -5.39 7.49
N LEU A 10 -11.32 -6.03 6.32
CA LEU A 10 -10.13 -6.41 5.55
C LEU A 10 -9.32 -5.19 5.10
N CYS A 11 -9.96 -4.10 4.67
CA CYS A 11 -9.25 -2.85 4.37
C CYS A 11 -8.48 -2.30 5.58
N TYR A 12 -9.07 -2.32 6.78
CA TYR A 12 -8.37 -1.88 7.99
C TYR A 12 -7.19 -2.79 8.34
N PHE A 13 -7.38 -4.11 8.22
CA PHE A 13 -6.31 -5.08 8.46
C PHE A 13 -5.13 -4.86 7.50
N TYR A 14 -5.41 -4.77 6.19
CA TYR A 14 -4.37 -4.51 5.19
C TYR A 14 -3.70 -3.15 5.38
N ALA A 15 -4.45 -2.10 5.67
CA ALA A 15 -3.85 -0.81 6.00
C ALA A 15 -2.89 -0.89 7.19
N GLY A 16 -3.25 -1.64 8.24
CA GLY A 16 -2.40 -1.86 9.40
C GLY A 16 -1.12 -2.64 9.06
N CYS A 17 -1.26 -3.74 8.30
CA CYS A 17 -0.12 -4.51 7.82
C CYS A 17 0.83 -3.66 6.97
N ASN A 18 0.28 -2.87 6.04
CA ASN A 18 1.07 -2.05 5.13
C ASN A 18 1.79 -0.95 5.89
N MET A 19 1.13 -0.28 6.85
CA MET A 19 1.80 0.69 7.73
C MET A 19 2.95 0.07 8.51
N PHE A 20 2.74 -1.12 9.10
CA PHE A 20 3.80 -1.81 9.84
C PHE A 20 5.00 -2.15 8.95
N MET A 21 4.74 -2.67 7.75
CA MET A 21 5.78 -2.99 6.77
C MET A 21 6.52 -1.74 6.29
N SER A 22 5.80 -0.66 5.98
CA SER A 22 6.38 0.63 5.57
C SER A 22 7.24 1.26 6.66
N ILE A 23 6.78 1.27 7.92
CA ILE A 23 7.57 1.80 9.04
C ILE A 23 8.83 0.97 9.23
N SER A 24 8.72 -0.36 9.17
CA SER A 24 9.86 -1.26 9.24
C SER A 24 10.85 -1.01 8.09
N GLY A 25 10.35 -0.74 6.88
CA GLY A 25 11.15 -0.36 5.72
C GLY A 25 11.93 0.94 5.95
N ILE A 26 11.27 1.99 6.47
CA ILE A 26 11.90 3.27 6.81
C ILE A 26 12.99 3.08 7.87
N MET A 27 12.69 2.34 8.95
CA MET A 27 13.65 2.08 10.04
C MET A 27 14.89 1.32 9.56
N ASN A 28 14.76 0.49 8.53
CA ASN A 28 15.85 -0.30 7.97
C ASN A 28 16.43 0.28 6.66
N ALA A 29 15.95 1.43 6.19
CA ALA A 29 16.32 1.99 4.88
C ALA A 29 17.84 2.24 4.77
N ASN A 30 18.49 2.66 5.85
CA ASN A 30 19.95 2.83 5.90
C ASN A 30 20.71 1.51 5.68
N ARG A 31 20.23 0.41 6.30
CA ARG A 31 20.84 -0.90 6.16
C ARG A 31 20.63 -1.45 4.76
N VAL A 32 19.42 -1.32 4.23
CA VAL A 32 19.06 -1.81 2.88
C VAL A 32 19.78 -1.03 1.80
N SER A 33 19.86 0.30 1.90
CA SER A 33 20.56 1.14 0.92
C SER A 33 22.07 0.84 0.87
N ALA A 34 22.68 0.53 2.02
CA ALA A 34 24.07 0.11 2.09
C ALA A 34 24.32 -1.25 1.41
N ILE A 35 23.40 -2.22 1.56
CA ILE A 35 23.50 -3.54 0.91
C ILE A 35 23.31 -3.41 -0.60
N ILE A 36 22.30 -2.66 -1.06
CA ILE A 36 22.03 -2.46 -2.49
C ILE A 36 23.14 -1.65 -3.16
N GLY A 37 23.72 -0.68 -2.45
CA GLY A 37 24.77 0.19 -2.95
C GLY A 37 26.20 -0.31 -2.75
N TYR A 38 26.41 -1.53 -2.22
CA TYR A 38 27.74 -2.02 -1.86
C TYR A 38 28.74 -1.95 -3.02
N ASP A 39 28.29 -2.19 -4.25
CA ASP A 39 29.13 -2.11 -5.46
C ASP A 39 29.47 -0.65 -5.86
N ASN A 40 28.60 0.33 -5.59
CA ASN A 40 28.90 1.76 -5.81
C ASN A 40 29.86 2.35 -4.76
N CYS A 41 29.96 1.69 -3.61
CA CYS A 41 30.80 2.10 -2.49
C CYS A 41 32.24 1.58 -2.58
N THR A 42 32.43 0.47 -3.30
CA THR A 42 33.76 -0.15 -3.49
C THR A 42 34.60 0.56 -4.55
N ASP A 43 33.97 1.34 -5.45
CA ASP A 43 34.68 2.17 -6.43
C ASP A 43 35.19 3.51 -5.85
N ALA A 44 34.75 3.91 -4.66
CA ALA A 44 35.14 5.18 -4.03
C ALA A 44 36.35 5.09 -3.07
N GLN A 45 36.89 3.90 -2.80
CA GLN A 45 37.99 3.71 -1.84
C GLN A 45 38.95 2.57 -2.25
N LEU A 46 39.74 2.78 -3.31
CA LEU A 46 41.08 2.18 -3.38
C LEU A 46 42.06 3.02 -2.54
N GLY A 47 41.91 2.91 -1.22
CA GLY A 47 42.89 3.33 -0.23
C GLY A 47 42.97 2.25 0.86
N PRO A 48 44.12 2.03 1.50
CA PRO A 48 44.28 0.95 2.48
C PRO A 48 43.20 1.09 3.57
N ILE A 49 42.59 -0.04 3.97
CA ILE A 49 41.61 -0.09 5.05
C ILE A 49 42.31 0.29 6.36
N ASP A 50 42.37 1.59 6.65
CA ASP A 50 42.79 2.09 7.95
C ASP A 50 41.62 2.02 8.92
N HIS A 51 41.61 0.98 9.74
CA HIS A 51 40.66 0.77 10.84
C HIS A 51 40.60 1.92 11.87
N ARG A 52 41.47 2.94 11.76
CA ARG A 52 41.52 4.11 12.62
C ARG A 52 40.54 5.23 12.23
N LEU A 53 40.09 5.31 10.97
CA LEU A 53 39.12 6.35 10.55
C LEU A 53 37.66 6.03 10.88
N ALA A 54 37.37 4.82 11.37
CA ALA A 54 36.01 4.42 11.75
C ALA A 54 35.50 5.09 13.04
N ALA A 55 36.38 5.75 13.82
CA ALA A 55 36.04 6.39 15.08
C ALA A 55 35.74 7.91 14.98
N ASP A 56 36.24 8.59 13.94
CA ASP A 56 36.14 10.06 13.77
C ASP A 56 35.32 10.49 12.54
N GLY A 57 34.80 9.55 11.75
CA GLY A 57 33.87 9.84 10.66
C GLY A 57 32.45 10.09 11.19
N PRO A 58 31.69 11.07 10.65
CA PRO A 58 30.31 11.30 11.06
C PRO A 58 29.52 9.99 10.92
N PRO A 59 28.71 9.61 11.92
CA PRO A 59 27.97 8.37 11.87
C PRO A 59 26.99 8.43 10.70
N GLY A 60 27.21 7.60 9.68
CA GLY A 60 26.20 7.34 8.66
C GLY A 60 26.25 8.22 7.40
N ALA A 61 27.41 8.33 6.75
CA ALA A 61 27.41 8.64 5.33
C ALA A 61 26.67 7.51 4.58
N THR A 62 25.42 7.76 4.18
CA THR A 62 24.64 6.82 3.36
C THR A 62 25.30 6.74 1.99
N CYS A 63 26.10 5.70 1.79
CA CYS A 63 26.93 5.52 0.60
C CYS A 63 26.12 5.34 -0.71
N ASN A 64 24.79 5.30 -0.62
CA ASN A 64 23.86 5.40 -1.75
C ASN A 64 22.64 6.26 -1.39
N GLN A 65 22.88 7.58 -1.28
CA GLN A 65 21.87 8.56 -0.85
C GLN A 65 20.62 8.56 -1.74
N PHE A 66 20.77 8.34 -3.05
CA PHE A 66 19.62 8.23 -3.98
C PHE A 66 18.72 7.04 -3.66
N THR A 67 19.31 5.85 -3.44
CA THR A 67 18.54 4.65 -3.10
C THR A 67 17.90 4.77 -1.73
N TYR A 68 18.61 5.35 -0.76
CA TYR A 68 18.05 5.65 0.56
C TYR A 68 16.84 6.59 0.46
N THR A 69 16.99 7.74 -0.23
CA THR A 69 15.90 8.71 -0.40
C THR A 69 14.71 8.08 -1.10
N PHE A 70 14.95 7.26 -2.12
CA PHE A 70 13.88 6.56 -2.83
C PHE A 70 13.15 5.54 -1.93
N LEU A 71 13.89 4.72 -1.17
CA LEU A 71 13.32 3.74 -0.24
C LEU A 71 12.44 4.41 0.83
N VAL A 72 12.93 5.51 1.41
CA VAL A 72 12.18 6.28 2.42
C VAL A 72 10.96 6.95 1.78
N ALA A 73 11.10 7.55 0.60
CA ALA A 73 9.99 8.21 -0.08
C ALA A 73 8.90 7.22 -0.49
N ALA A 74 9.26 6.07 -1.08
CA ALA A 74 8.32 5.02 -1.47
C ALA A 74 7.61 4.44 -0.24
N SER A 75 8.37 4.02 0.78
CA SER A 75 7.79 3.48 2.03
C SER A 75 6.92 4.51 2.76
N GLY A 76 7.34 5.78 2.78
CA GLY A 76 6.57 6.86 3.36
C GLY A 76 5.25 7.12 2.62
N LEU A 77 5.28 7.06 1.28
CA LEU A 77 4.09 7.19 0.45
C LEU A 77 3.12 6.01 0.69
N ASP A 78 3.60 4.78 0.77
CA ASP A 78 2.77 3.60 1.08
C ASP A 78 2.12 3.70 2.46
N CYS A 79 2.87 4.21 3.45
CA CYS A 79 2.35 4.48 4.80
C CYS A 79 1.24 5.54 4.78
N LEU A 80 1.48 6.67 4.10
CA LEU A 80 0.50 7.73 3.93
C LEU A 80 -0.75 7.22 3.22
N MET A 81 -0.60 6.44 2.16
CA MET A 81 -1.71 5.91 1.40
C MET A 81 -2.52 4.88 2.21
N SER A 82 -1.87 4.12 3.09
CA SER A 82 -2.55 3.25 4.04
C SER A 82 -3.41 4.04 5.05
N LEU A 83 -2.93 5.20 5.52
CA LEU A 83 -3.75 6.14 6.30
C LEU A 83 -4.92 6.72 5.49
N VAL A 84 -4.69 7.06 4.22
CA VAL A 84 -5.77 7.52 3.34
C VAL A 84 -6.85 6.44 3.20
N LEU A 85 -6.48 5.16 3.08
CA LEU A 85 -7.43 4.05 3.04
C LEU A 85 -8.27 3.97 4.32
N THR A 86 -7.65 4.02 5.51
CA THR A 86 -8.40 3.95 6.78
C THR A 86 -9.38 5.12 6.91
N VAL A 87 -8.93 6.35 6.61
CA VAL A 87 -9.77 7.55 6.62
C VAL A 87 -10.89 7.46 5.58
N ALA A 88 -10.62 6.91 4.39
CA ALA A 88 -11.61 6.73 3.34
C ALA A 88 -12.76 5.82 3.78
N ILE A 89 -12.45 4.71 4.45
CA ILE A 89 -13.44 3.78 4.99
C ILE A 89 -14.19 4.40 6.16
N ALA A 90 -13.49 5.02 7.11
CA ALA A 90 -14.09 5.64 8.29
C ALA A 90 -15.07 6.76 7.93
N LEU A 91 -14.66 7.66 7.02
CA LEU A 91 -15.45 8.81 6.58
C LEU A 91 -16.38 8.49 5.39
N ARG A 92 -16.39 7.25 4.90
CA ARG A 92 -17.19 6.80 3.75
C ARG A 92 -16.97 7.68 2.50
N LYS A 93 -15.73 8.13 2.28
CA LYS A 93 -15.35 9.05 1.18
C LYS A 93 -14.87 8.26 -0.03
N THR A 94 -15.75 8.12 -1.02
CA THR A 94 -15.47 7.42 -2.29
C THR A 94 -14.30 8.03 -3.09
N LEU A 95 -14.01 9.33 -2.93
CA LEU A 95 -12.89 9.99 -3.63
C LEU A 95 -11.54 9.51 -3.10
N LEU A 96 -11.40 9.38 -1.78
CA LEU A 96 -10.17 8.86 -1.16
C LEU A 96 -9.93 7.38 -1.51
N LEU A 97 -11.00 6.58 -1.62
CA LEU A 97 -10.92 5.20 -2.12
C LEU A 97 -10.43 5.13 -3.57
N LYS A 98 -10.88 6.05 -4.43
CA LYS A 98 -10.39 6.14 -5.83
C LYS A 98 -8.91 6.53 -5.87
N LEU A 99 -8.50 7.49 -5.04
CA LEU A 99 -7.10 7.92 -4.92
C LEU A 99 -6.21 6.77 -4.43
N TYR A 100 -6.66 6.01 -3.42
CA TYR A 100 -5.97 4.80 -2.98
C TYR A 100 -5.88 3.74 -4.07
N THR A 101 -6.97 3.51 -4.81
CA THR A 101 -6.98 2.58 -5.93
C THR A 101 -5.96 3.00 -7.00
N LEU A 102 -5.91 4.28 -7.37
CA LEU A 102 -4.94 4.80 -8.33
C LEU A 102 -3.50 4.58 -7.86
N HIS A 103 -3.21 4.91 -6.60
CA HIS A 103 -1.91 4.63 -6.00
C HIS A 103 -1.55 3.14 -6.08
N LEU A 104 -2.49 2.24 -5.75
CA LEU A 104 -2.27 0.80 -5.83
C LEU A 104 -1.87 0.37 -7.26
N TRP A 105 -2.53 0.90 -8.30
CA TRP A 105 -2.16 0.66 -9.70
C TRP A 105 -0.77 1.22 -10.07
N CYS A 106 -0.42 2.40 -9.57
CA CYS A 106 0.91 2.97 -9.78
C CYS A 106 1.98 2.12 -9.09
N HIS A 107 1.73 1.70 -7.85
CA HIS A 107 2.63 0.85 -7.08
C HIS A 107 2.80 -0.53 -7.74
N MET A 108 1.71 -1.14 -8.24
CA MET A 108 1.76 -2.37 -9.06
C MET A 108 2.75 -2.23 -10.20
N SER A 109 2.56 -1.17 -10.99
CA SER A 109 3.28 -0.96 -12.24
C SER A 109 4.76 -0.71 -11.96
N PHE A 110 5.04 0.05 -10.90
CA PHE A 110 6.40 0.28 -10.42
C PHE A 110 7.07 -1.04 -9.97
N CYS A 111 6.43 -1.83 -9.12
CA CYS A 111 6.96 -3.12 -8.68
C CYS A 111 7.21 -4.07 -9.86
N PHE A 112 6.27 -4.13 -10.81
CA PHE A 112 6.40 -4.92 -12.03
C PHE A 112 7.57 -4.46 -12.91
N TYR A 113 7.79 -3.14 -13.03
CA TYR A 113 8.91 -2.59 -13.78
C TYR A 113 10.26 -2.91 -13.11
N CYS A 114 10.37 -2.75 -11.79
CA CYS A 114 11.56 -3.15 -11.04
C CYS A 114 11.86 -4.64 -11.24
N TRP A 115 10.82 -5.47 -11.21
CA TRP A 115 10.90 -6.89 -11.53
C TRP A 115 11.46 -7.19 -12.92
N LEU A 116 10.90 -6.53 -13.94
CA LEU A 116 11.34 -6.68 -15.32
C LEU A 116 12.81 -6.22 -15.48
N ALA A 117 13.20 -5.13 -14.84
CA ALA A 117 14.57 -4.64 -14.86
C ALA A 117 15.55 -5.67 -14.26
N ILE A 118 15.18 -6.29 -13.14
CA ILE A 118 15.97 -7.37 -12.52
C ILE A 118 16.10 -8.58 -13.46
N LEU A 119 15.00 -9.03 -14.06
CA LEU A 119 15.02 -10.16 -15.01
C LEU A 119 15.89 -9.87 -16.24
N LEU A 120 15.85 -8.65 -16.76
CA LEU A 120 16.69 -8.22 -17.87
C LEU A 120 18.17 -8.12 -17.47
N ALA A 121 18.49 -7.67 -16.26
CA ALA A 121 19.86 -7.63 -15.75
C ALA A 121 20.46 -9.04 -15.63
N PHE A 122 19.66 -10.04 -15.24
CA PHE A 122 20.09 -11.44 -15.14
C PHE A 122 20.08 -12.21 -16.46
N ARG A 123 19.50 -11.66 -17.54
CA ARG A 123 19.40 -12.31 -18.87
C ARG A 123 20.77 -12.67 -19.47
N GLY A 124 21.84 -11.96 -19.10
CA GLY A 124 23.22 -12.25 -19.54
C GLY A 124 24.06 -13.07 -18.56
N ALA A 125 23.61 -13.23 -17.31
CA ALA A 125 24.37 -13.86 -16.22
C ALA A 125 23.65 -15.12 -15.70
N ILE A 126 23.07 -15.91 -16.62
CA ILE A 126 22.31 -17.14 -16.35
C ILE A 126 23.28 -18.26 -15.93
N ASN A 127 23.88 -18.13 -14.75
CA ASN A 127 24.70 -19.18 -14.14
C ASN A 127 23.99 -19.83 -12.94
N SER A 128 22.85 -19.29 -12.47
CA SER A 128 22.10 -19.84 -11.33
C SER A 128 20.59 -19.88 -11.58
N SER A 129 20.08 -21.05 -11.97
CA SER A 129 18.64 -21.35 -12.09
C SER A 129 17.90 -21.16 -10.77
N THR A 130 18.58 -21.32 -9.64
CA THR A 130 18.03 -21.17 -8.29
C THR A 130 17.64 -19.73 -8.01
N LEU A 131 18.46 -18.75 -8.42
CA LEU A 131 18.17 -17.34 -8.22
C LEU A 131 16.94 -16.92 -9.05
N LEU A 132 16.88 -17.32 -10.32
CA LEU A 132 15.72 -17.09 -11.18
C LEU A 132 14.43 -17.71 -10.61
N SER A 133 14.53 -18.93 -10.06
CA SER A 133 13.42 -19.63 -9.40
C SER A 133 12.92 -18.90 -8.15
N VAL A 134 13.81 -18.51 -7.24
CA VAL A 134 13.46 -17.78 -6.01
C VAL A 134 12.76 -16.48 -6.37
N TRP A 135 13.32 -15.76 -7.34
CA TRP A 135 12.71 -14.56 -7.84
C TRP A 135 11.32 -14.85 -8.46
N GLY A 136 11.16 -15.84 -9.34
CA GLY A 136 9.86 -16.21 -9.89
C GLY A 136 8.77 -16.47 -8.82
N VAL A 137 9.12 -17.11 -7.71
CA VAL A 137 8.20 -17.32 -6.58
C VAL A 137 7.80 -16.00 -5.92
N VAL A 138 8.75 -15.10 -5.68
CA VAL A 138 8.46 -13.76 -5.11
C VAL A 138 7.51 -12.97 -6.01
N PHE A 139 7.70 -13.06 -7.34
CA PHE A 139 6.79 -12.42 -8.30
C PHE A 139 5.35 -12.94 -8.21
N ILE A 140 5.18 -14.26 -8.11
CA ILE A 140 3.86 -14.88 -7.97
C ILE A 140 3.20 -14.45 -6.66
N LEU A 141 3.92 -14.51 -5.54
CA LEU A 141 3.40 -14.10 -4.23
C LEU A 141 3.00 -12.62 -4.21
N ALA A 142 3.84 -11.74 -4.77
CA ALA A 142 3.51 -10.32 -4.89
C ALA A 142 2.25 -10.11 -5.75
N SER A 143 2.15 -10.80 -6.88
CA SER A 143 0.97 -10.70 -7.77
C SER A 143 -0.32 -11.14 -7.08
N VAL A 144 -0.28 -12.23 -6.31
CA VAL A 144 -1.44 -12.73 -5.54
C VAL A 144 -1.82 -11.74 -4.43
N TYR A 145 -0.84 -11.24 -3.68
CA TYR A 145 -1.08 -10.25 -2.63
C TYR A 145 -1.78 -9.00 -3.19
N PHE A 146 -1.31 -8.50 -4.32
CA PHE A 146 -1.89 -7.33 -4.93
C PHE A 146 -3.26 -7.57 -5.58
N ALA A 147 -3.47 -8.73 -6.21
CA ALA A 147 -4.80 -9.12 -6.69
C ALA A 147 -5.81 -9.15 -5.54
N MET A 148 -5.39 -9.61 -4.36
CA MET A 148 -6.21 -9.61 -3.16
C MET A 148 -6.54 -8.19 -2.69
N GLU A 149 -5.56 -7.28 -2.65
CA GLU A 149 -5.80 -5.87 -2.31
C GLU A 149 -6.77 -5.19 -3.28
N VAL A 150 -6.64 -5.42 -4.59
CA VAL A 150 -7.57 -4.89 -5.61
C VAL A 150 -8.99 -5.44 -5.39
N TRP A 151 -9.11 -6.73 -5.08
CA TRP A 151 -10.41 -7.34 -4.80
C TRP A 151 -11.07 -6.74 -3.55
N ILE A 152 -10.31 -6.61 -2.46
CA ILE A 152 -10.78 -6.07 -1.19
C ILE A 152 -11.21 -4.61 -1.36
N THR A 153 -10.37 -3.78 -1.99
CA THR A 153 -10.64 -2.35 -2.21
C THR A 153 -11.86 -2.12 -3.09
N ARG A 154 -12.06 -2.92 -4.14
CA ARG A 154 -13.28 -2.89 -4.96
C ARG A 154 -14.52 -3.24 -4.15
N GLY A 155 -14.46 -4.31 -3.35
CA GLY A 155 -15.55 -4.71 -2.46
C GLY A 155 -15.91 -3.62 -1.45
N ALA A 156 -14.89 -2.96 -0.88
CA ALA A 156 -15.08 -1.86 0.07
C ALA A 156 -15.65 -0.60 -0.61
N TYR A 157 -15.22 -0.28 -1.83
CA TYR A 157 -15.75 0.83 -2.61
C TYR A 157 -17.25 0.66 -2.87
N GLU A 158 -17.68 -0.53 -3.31
CA GLU A 158 -19.10 -0.83 -3.53
C GLU A 158 -19.91 -0.74 -2.23
N ALA A 159 -19.39 -1.27 -1.12
CA ALA A 159 -20.03 -1.18 0.18
C ALA A 159 -20.23 0.28 0.63
N VAL A 160 -19.19 1.11 0.50
CA VAL A 160 -19.25 2.55 0.83
C VAL A 160 -20.19 3.31 -0.10
N ARG A 161 -20.22 2.97 -1.40
CA ARG A 161 -21.13 3.57 -2.38
C ARG A 161 -22.59 3.30 -2.02
N VAL A 162 -22.92 2.06 -1.68
CA VAL A 162 -24.28 1.65 -1.28
C VAL A 162 -24.70 2.36 0.02
N GLU A 163 -23.85 2.39 1.03
CA GLU A 163 -24.16 3.12 2.28
C GLU A 163 -24.36 4.62 2.06
N ARG A 164 -23.56 5.23 1.20
CA ARG A 164 -23.70 6.65 0.88
C ARG A 164 -24.98 6.92 0.11
N ALA A 165 -25.41 6.03 -0.78
CA ALA A 165 -26.69 6.12 -1.45
C ALA A 165 -27.86 6.03 -0.45
N LYS A 166 -27.81 5.09 0.51
CA LYS A 166 -28.81 4.98 1.58
C LYS A 166 -28.91 6.24 2.43
N LEU A 167 -27.78 6.83 2.83
CA LEU A 167 -27.76 8.09 3.60
C LEU A 167 -28.36 9.25 2.81
N LYS A 168 -28.09 9.33 1.50
CA LYS A 168 -28.71 10.35 0.64
C LYS A 168 -30.22 10.15 0.51
N GLN A 169 -30.68 8.91 0.38
CA GLN A 169 -32.12 8.61 0.33
C GLN A 169 -32.83 9.00 1.63
N ILE A 170 -32.22 8.74 2.79
CA ILE A 170 -32.75 9.15 4.09
C ILE A 170 -32.77 10.68 4.21
N ALA A 171 -31.71 11.37 3.78
CA ALA A 171 -31.64 12.83 3.82
C ALA A 171 -32.57 13.53 2.82
N MET A 172 -33.00 12.84 1.76
CA MET A 172 -33.94 13.34 0.75
C MET A 172 -35.37 12.86 0.98
N ALA A 173 -35.61 12.02 2.00
CA ALA A 173 -36.95 11.63 2.39
C ALA A 173 -37.67 12.90 2.88
N PRO A 174 -38.87 13.22 2.35
CA PRO A 174 -39.66 14.30 2.92
C PRO A 174 -39.91 13.99 4.39
N GLU A 175 -39.79 15.00 5.26
CA GLU A 175 -40.23 14.84 6.64
C GLU A 175 -41.68 14.33 6.61
N PRO A 176 -42.03 13.28 7.38
CA PRO A 176 -43.40 12.80 7.42
C PRO A 176 -44.27 13.95 7.89
N GLY A 177 -45.05 14.50 6.96
CA GLY A 177 -46.02 15.53 7.30
C GLY A 177 -47.04 14.94 8.27
N PRO A 178 -47.68 15.74 9.12
CA PRO A 178 -48.66 15.25 10.10
C PRO A 178 -49.82 14.42 9.50
N GLY A 179 -50.04 14.48 8.18
CA GLY A 179 -51.00 13.64 7.46
C GLY A 179 -50.59 12.15 7.30
N ASP A 180 -49.30 11.82 7.27
CA ASP A 180 -48.83 10.44 7.09
C ASP A 180 -48.93 9.62 8.38
N MET A 181 -48.89 10.27 9.55
CA MET A 181 -49.16 9.61 10.84
C MET A 181 -50.64 9.21 11.00
N LEU A 182 -51.57 9.97 10.43
CA LEU A 182 -53.01 9.68 10.52
C LEU A 182 -53.41 8.46 9.67
N LEU A 183 -52.78 8.24 8.52
CA LEU A 183 -53.02 7.06 7.68
C LEU A 183 -52.45 5.77 8.29
N SER A 184 -51.40 5.85 9.11
CA SER A 184 -50.85 4.68 9.81
C SER A 184 -51.67 4.24 11.04
N MET A 185 -52.51 5.11 11.59
CA MET A 185 -53.41 4.77 12.71
C MET A 185 -54.82 4.33 12.26
N GLY A 186 -55.16 4.49 10.98
CA GLY A 186 -56.48 4.13 10.43
C GLY A 186 -56.71 2.63 10.20
N GLY A 187 -55.77 1.75 10.56
CA GLY A 187 -55.87 0.30 10.35
C GLY A 187 -56.56 -0.51 11.45
N PHE A 188 -57.14 0.15 12.47
CA PHE A 188 -57.78 -0.49 13.63
C PHE A 188 -59.29 -0.18 13.72
N ILE A 189 -60.03 -0.28 12.61
CA ILE A 189 -61.50 -0.45 12.68
C ILE A 189 -61.92 -1.37 11.54
N PHE A 190 -62.02 -2.68 11.82
CA PHE A 190 -63.11 -3.57 11.42
C PHE A 190 -63.12 -4.77 12.36
#